data_AF-A0A1H8EVY7-F1
#
_entry.id   AF-A0A1H8EVY7-F1
#
_cell.length_a   1.000
_cell.length_b   1.000
_cell.length_c   1.000
_cell.angle_alpha   90.00
_cell.angle_beta   90.00
_cell.angle_gamma   90.00
#
_symmetry.space_group_name_H-M   'P 1'
#
loop_
_entity.id
_entity.type
_entity.pdbx_description
1 polymer ?
#
loop_
_entity_poly.entity_id
_entity_poly.type
_entity_poly.pdbx_seq_one_letter_code
_entity_poly.pdbx_strand_id
1 'polypeptide(L)'
;MYSGIRLFKTAYMNTRRQIYVSGIFLIAITCVLTVILYLAESRVDPNFSFWDAFIWPYEKYLGDPGKVVDDPLMSPIGKFIGTLVGIMGVAIFAVPAGLIGSGLTDAMDEDKREKELDEFRIRIRKSFRRLLNKKTQYRVAPRRVILTSLQAKKGMTENDIIDTVSKFDEFRLRNLADSQVASEHPQDRLVIEMLPLDKKTVDGFDIVRKNYGIMIDRQSNVTIIAPTAATENSIGHFAYYLAQFGGFNYVSREFVTDVDEPVSYFTIEGKEVDWETPLKEFVGDVKQLSKIKEHWNIVLASADNVHDTQFHFVHRANEKSGLEMTTLDETKFQEFFIDFSERMKTEYEYMSDMDEKYRPVGKKNIGIKAGGGVTNNAFILRISYSVTTWSDRPAPIIVDMAKVIKQHLEKPERSTFEDNPSWKDTGCGYGTDKNQ
;
A
#
# COMPACT_ATOMS: atom_id res chain seq x y z
N MET A 1 -5.63 -22.58 -24.36
CA MET A 1 -6.88 -22.19 -25.07
C MET A 1 -7.66 -21.11 -24.31
N TYR A 2 -7.94 -21.25 -23.01
CA TYR A 2 -8.63 -20.23 -22.20
C TYR A 2 -7.94 -18.84 -22.16
N SER A 3 -6.61 -18.79 -22.15
CA SER A 3 -5.85 -17.52 -22.14
C SER A 3 -6.00 -16.70 -23.42
N GLY A 4 -6.01 -17.35 -24.60
CA GLY A 4 -6.13 -16.66 -25.88
C GLY A 4 -7.52 -16.06 -26.11
N ILE A 5 -8.57 -16.78 -25.70
CA ILE A 5 -9.95 -16.28 -25.78
C ILE A 5 -10.15 -15.09 -24.84
N ARG A 6 -9.53 -15.12 -23.65
CA ARG A 6 -9.56 -13.98 -22.71
C ARG A 6 -8.85 -12.76 -23.28
N LEU A 7 -7.64 -12.92 -23.83
CA LEU A 7 -6.89 -11.82 -24.47
C LEU A 7 -7.67 -11.19 -25.62
N PHE A 8 -8.25 -12.01 -26.51
CA PHE A 8 -9.08 -11.52 -27.60
C PHE A 8 -10.32 -10.76 -27.11
N LYS A 9 -10.98 -11.27 -26.06
CA LYS A 9 -12.13 -10.60 -25.44
C LYS A 9 -11.73 -9.23 -24.87
N THR A 10 -10.60 -9.14 -24.17
CA THR A 10 -10.07 -7.88 -23.64
C THR A 10 -9.75 -6.90 -24.76
N ALA A 11 -9.04 -7.34 -25.79
CA ALA A 11 -8.71 -6.54 -26.97
C ALA A 11 -9.97 -5.97 -27.65
N TYR A 12 -11.00 -6.80 -27.86
CA TYR A 12 -12.28 -6.36 -28.42
C TYR A 12 -12.99 -5.36 -27.52
N MET A 13 -13.04 -5.61 -26.21
CA MET A 13 -13.69 -4.70 -25.25
C MET A 13 -13.02 -3.32 -25.19
N ASN A 14 -11.69 -3.27 -25.31
CA ASN A 14 -10.93 -2.02 -25.28
C ASN A 14 -11.11 -1.20 -26.57
N THR A 15 -11.32 -1.87 -27.71
CA THR A 15 -11.40 -1.24 -29.04
C THR A 15 -12.82 -1.05 -29.57
N ARG A 16 -13.84 -1.62 -28.91
CA ARG A 16 -15.26 -1.57 -29.34
C ARG A 16 -15.77 -0.16 -29.65
N ARG A 17 -15.34 0.85 -28.87
CA ARG A 17 -15.78 2.24 -29.06
C ARG A 17 -15.22 2.80 -30.36
N GLN A 18 -13.96 2.48 -30.66
CA GLN A 18 -13.30 2.92 -31.89
C GLN A 18 -13.93 2.24 -33.11
N ILE A 19 -14.19 0.92 -33.04
CA ILE A 19 -14.91 0.16 -34.08
C ILE A 19 -16.29 0.78 -34.36
N TYR A 20 -17.05 1.12 -33.30
CA TYR A 20 -18.36 1.75 -33.44
C TYR A 20 -18.30 3.14 -34.09
N VAL A 21 -17.33 3.98 -33.69
CA VAL A 21 -17.13 5.32 -34.29
C VAL A 21 -16.75 5.21 -35.76
N SER A 22 -15.85 4.29 -36.12
CA SER A 22 -15.49 4.02 -37.51
C SER A 22 -16.71 3.56 -38.34
N GLY A 23 -17.60 2.75 -37.75
CA GLY A 23 -18.86 2.34 -38.38
C GLY A 23 -19.83 3.50 -38.64
N ILE A 24 -19.98 4.43 -37.70
CA ILE A 24 -20.81 5.64 -37.91
C ILE A 24 -20.25 6.50 -39.04
N PHE A 25 -18.94 6.72 -39.05
CA PHE A 25 -18.28 7.52 -40.09
C PHE A 25 -18.50 6.93 -41.49
N LEU A 26 -18.43 5.61 -41.60
CA LEU A 26 -18.74 4.88 -42.82
C LEU A 26 -20.18 5.13 -43.29
N ILE A 27 -21.17 4.96 -42.39
CA ILE A 27 -22.58 5.14 -42.74
C ILE A 27 -22.81 6.59 -43.22
N ALA A 28 -22.24 7.57 -42.52
CA ALA A 28 -22.36 8.98 -42.89
C ALA A 28 -21.81 9.27 -44.29
N ILE A 29 -20.61 8.77 -44.61
CA ILE A 29 -20.02 8.93 -45.95
C ILE A 29 -20.84 8.19 -47.00
N THR A 30 -21.31 6.98 -46.70
CA THR A 30 -22.09 6.17 -47.64
C THR A 30 -23.41 6.87 -47.97
N CYS A 31 -24.09 7.48 -47.00
CA CYS A 31 -25.27 8.30 -47.24
C CYS A 31 -25.00 9.47 -48.20
N VAL A 32 -23.86 10.16 -48.04
CA VAL A 32 -23.47 11.24 -48.96
C VAL A 32 -23.22 10.69 -50.37
N LEU A 33 -22.49 9.57 -50.49
CA LEU A 33 -22.22 8.92 -51.78
C LEU A 33 -23.51 8.43 -52.45
N THR A 34 -24.47 7.91 -51.70
CA THR A 34 -25.80 7.50 -52.21
C THR A 34 -26.53 8.67 -52.87
N VAL A 35 -26.54 9.85 -52.25
CA VAL A 35 -27.19 11.03 -52.84
C VAL A 35 -26.51 11.44 -54.15
N ILE A 36 -25.17 11.42 -54.17
CA ILE A 36 -24.41 11.77 -55.37
C ILE A 36 -24.63 10.73 -56.49
N LEU A 37 -24.63 9.43 -56.16
CA LEU A 37 -24.92 8.34 -57.09
C LEU A 37 -26.31 8.47 -57.70
N TYR A 38 -27.34 8.71 -56.87
CA TYR A 38 -28.70 8.91 -57.35
C TYR A 38 -28.79 10.09 -58.32
N LEU A 39 -28.17 11.24 -58.00
CA LEU A 39 -28.19 12.41 -58.87
C LEU A 39 -27.41 12.23 -60.18
N ALA A 40 -26.36 11.39 -60.16
CA ALA A 40 -25.53 11.11 -61.34
C ALA A 40 -26.21 10.11 -62.28
N GLU A 41 -26.76 9.02 -61.75
CA GLU A 41 -27.33 7.92 -62.55
C GLU A 41 -28.77 8.18 -62.98
N SER A 42 -29.61 8.85 -62.16
CA SER A 42 -31.01 9.18 -62.56
C SER A 42 -31.10 10.11 -63.79
N ARG A 43 -29.99 10.78 -64.15
CA ARG A 43 -29.89 11.60 -65.37
C ARG A 43 -29.60 10.78 -66.62
N VAL A 44 -29.08 9.56 -66.48
CA VAL A 44 -28.66 8.68 -67.57
C VAL A 44 -29.62 7.52 -67.74
N ASP A 45 -30.10 6.94 -66.64
CA ASP A 45 -31.13 5.90 -66.59
C ASP A 45 -32.33 6.36 -65.74
N PRO A 46 -33.49 6.65 -66.35
CA PRO A 46 -34.70 7.02 -65.62
C PRO A 46 -35.26 5.93 -64.69
N ASN A 47 -34.85 4.66 -64.87
CA ASN A 47 -35.30 3.55 -64.02
C ASN A 47 -34.45 3.38 -62.75
N PHE A 48 -33.30 4.06 -62.66
CA PHE A 48 -32.42 3.97 -61.50
C PHE A 48 -33.04 4.67 -60.28
N SER A 49 -33.48 3.88 -59.31
CA SER A 49 -34.18 4.38 -58.13
C SER A 49 -33.20 4.83 -57.04
N PHE A 50 -33.71 5.62 -56.10
CA PHE A 50 -32.94 5.95 -54.89
C PHE A 50 -32.57 4.69 -54.08
N TRP A 51 -33.41 3.66 -54.13
CA TRP A 51 -33.14 2.39 -53.45
C TRP A 51 -31.94 1.66 -54.06
N ASP A 52 -31.80 1.71 -55.38
CA ASP A 52 -30.64 1.14 -56.08
C ASP A 52 -29.36 1.88 -55.69
N ALA A 53 -29.41 3.22 -55.60
CA ALA A 53 -28.30 4.05 -55.12
C ALA A 53 -27.93 3.82 -53.65
N PHE A 54 -28.91 3.42 -52.82
CA PHE A 54 -28.74 3.21 -51.39
C PHE A 54 -28.20 1.82 -51.07
N ILE A 55 -28.74 0.77 -51.67
CA ILE A 55 -28.41 -0.62 -51.35
C ILE A 55 -27.08 -1.04 -51.99
N TRP A 56 -26.82 -0.60 -53.23
CA TRP A 56 -25.67 -1.03 -54.02
C TRP A 56 -24.31 -0.83 -53.30
N PRO A 57 -24.02 0.31 -52.64
CA PRO A 57 -22.77 0.46 -51.89
C PRO A 57 -22.59 -0.56 -50.76
N TYR A 58 -23.65 -0.91 -50.02
CA TYR A 58 -23.58 -1.87 -48.91
C TYR A 58 -23.34 -3.30 -49.41
N GLU A 59 -23.97 -3.68 -50.52
CA GLU A 59 -23.73 -4.99 -51.15
C GLU A 59 -22.30 -5.11 -51.68
N LYS A 60 -21.75 -4.03 -52.24
CA LYS A 60 -20.34 -3.99 -52.64
C LYS A 60 -19.39 -4.01 -51.45
N TYR A 61 -19.71 -3.39 -50.32
CA TYR A 61 -18.91 -3.55 -49.11
C TYR A 61 -18.90 -5.00 -48.64
N LEU A 62 -20.04 -5.68 -48.60
CA LEU A 62 -20.13 -7.07 -48.15
C LEU A 62 -19.54 -8.12 -49.12
N GLY A 63 -19.00 -7.68 -50.26
CA GLY A 63 -18.34 -8.54 -51.23
C GLY A 63 -19.31 -9.31 -52.14
N ASP A 64 -20.57 -8.86 -52.24
CA ASP A 64 -21.59 -9.43 -53.13
C ASP A 64 -21.70 -10.97 -53.03
N PRO A 65 -21.96 -11.54 -51.84
CA PRO A 65 -21.92 -12.98 -51.59
C PRO A 65 -22.95 -13.77 -52.41
N GLY A 66 -23.94 -13.10 -53.01
CA GLY A 66 -24.97 -13.70 -53.84
C GLY A 66 -24.87 -13.41 -55.34
N LYS A 67 -23.88 -12.63 -55.81
CA LYS A 67 -23.82 -12.10 -57.19
C LYS A 67 -25.15 -11.51 -57.65
N VAL A 68 -25.77 -10.71 -56.80
CA VAL A 68 -27.17 -10.28 -56.98
C VAL A 68 -27.27 -9.07 -57.91
N VAL A 69 -26.18 -8.33 -58.12
CA VAL A 69 -26.22 -7.07 -58.88
C VAL A 69 -25.17 -7.00 -59.98
N ASP A 70 -25.63 -7.04 -61.23
CA ASP A 70 -24.88 -6.56 -62.41
C ASP A 70 -24.59 -5.06 -62.23
N ASP A 71 -23.39 -4.61 -62.63
CA ASP A 71 -22.93 -3.23 -62.40
C ASP A 71 -23.89 -2.20 -63.04
N PRO A 72 -24.75 -1.52 -62.26
CA PRO A 72 -25.86 -0.72 -62.80
C PRO A 72 -25.39 0.68 -63.24
N LEU A 73 -24.10 0.98 -63.05
CA LEU A 73 -23.53 2.31 -63.19
C LEU A 73 -23.15 2.58 -64.65
N MET A 74 -23.91 3.45 -65.31
CA MET A 74 -23.71 3.78 -66.72
C MET A 74 -22.95 5.11 -66.88
N SER A 75 -23.12 6.05 -65.95
CA SER A 75 -22.51 7.38 -66.04
C SER A 75 -21.00 7.38 -65.71
N PRO A 76 -20.18 8.23 -66.35
CA PRO A 76 -18.75 8.36 -66.00
C PRO A 76 -18.52 8.77 -64.53
N ILE A 77 -19.41 9.61 -63.98
CA ILE A 77 -19.35 10.06 -62.59
C ILE A 77 -19.71 8.91 -61.63
N GLY A 78 -20.74 8.12 -61.95
CA GLY A 78 -21.11 6.94 -61.17
C GLY A 78 -20.03 5.89 -61.15
N LYS A 79 -19.37 5.62 -62.30
CA LYS A 79 -18.21 4.70 -62.36
C LYS A 79 -17.02 5.17 -61.51
N PHE A 80 -16.76 6.47 -61.48
CA PHE A 80 -15.75 7.06 -60.60
C PHE A 80 -16.11 6.88 -59.11
N ILE A 81 -17.37 7.15 -58.74
CA ILE A 81 -17.84 6.94 -57.36
C ILE A 81 -17.85 5.45 -56.99
N GLY A 82 -18.21 4.57 -57.92
CA GLY A 82 -18.15 3.12 -57.73
C GLY A 82 -16.73 2.64 -57.43
N THR A 83 -15.72 3.26 -58.04
CA THR A 83 -14.31 3.00 -57.71
C THR A 83 -13.98 3.47 -56.29
N LEU A 84 -14.46 4.65 -55.87
CA LEU A 84 -14.28 5.15 -54.50
C LEU A 84 -14.96 4.25 -53.46
N VAL A 85 -16.18 3.77 -53.76
CA VAL A 85 -16.92 2.80 -52.94
C VAL A 85 -16.13 1.49 -52.83
N GLY A 86 -15.54 0.99 -53.92
CA GLY A 86 -14.68 -0.19 -53.90
C GLY A 86 -13.45 -0.04 -53.00
N ILE A 87 -12.76 1.10 -53.07
CA ILE A 87 -11.62 1.43 -52.19
C ILE A 87 -12.07 1.51 -50.73
N MET A 88 -13.21 2.16 -50.48
CA MET A 88 -13.80 2.26 -49.14
C MET A 88 -14.15 0.88 -48.58
N GLY A 89 -14.68 -0.02 -49.41
CA GLY A 89 -14.97 -1.42 -49.10
C GLY A 89 -13.78 -2.12 -48.43
N VAL A 90 -12.61 -2.02 -49.06
CA VAL A 90 -11.37 -2.59 -48.51
C VAL A 90 -10.98 -1.90 -47.19
N ALA A 91 -11.11 -0.58 -47.11
CA ALA A 91 -10.78 0.18 -45.91
C ALA A 91 -11.67 -0.18 -44.69
N ILE A 92 -12.96 -0.47 -44.92
CA ILE A 92 -13.95 -0.80 -43.88
C ILE A 92 -13.62 -2.10 -43.18
N PHE A 93 -13.13 -3.12 -43.90
CA PHE A 93 -12.72 -4.38 -43.29
C PHE A 93 -11.32 -4.29 -42.68
N ALA A 94 -10.43 -3.48 -43.26
CA ALA A 94 -9.08 -3.27 -42.74
C ALA A 94 -9.06 -2.55 -41.39
N VAL A 95 -9.95 -1.58 -41.15
CA VAL A 95 -9.96 -0.79 -39.90
C VAL A 95 -10.28 -1.63 -38.67
N PRO A 96 -11.39 -2.40 -38.58
CA PRO A 96 -11.66 -3.27 -37.45
C PRO A 96 -10.59 -4.34 -37.24
N ALA A 97 -10.06 -4.91 -38.33
CA ALA A 97 -8.97 -5.89 -38.24
C ALA A 97 -7.69 -5.26 -37.64
N GLY A 98 -7.33 -4.06 -38.09
CA GLY A 98 -6.19 -3.29 -37.57
C GLY A 98 -6.37 -2.88 -36.11
N LEU A 99 -7.57 -2.42 -35.74
CA LEU A 99 -7.91 -2.04 -34.36
C LEU A 99 -7.88 -3.24 -33.41
N ILE A 100 -8.45 -4.38 -33.81
CA ILE A 100 -8.37 -5.62 -33.02
C ILE A 100 -6.92 -6.07 -32.89
N GLY A 101 -6.13 -5.97 -33.97
CA GLY A 101 -4.71 -6.28 -33.97
C GLY A 101 -3.92 -5.41 -32.98
N SER A 102 -4.10 -4.08 -33.01
CA SER A 102 -3.44 -3.17 -32.06
C SER A 102 -3.90 -3.44 -30.62
N GLY A 103 -5.20 -3.62 -30.40
CA GLY A 103 -5.73 -3.95 -29.07
C GLY A 103 -5.24 -5.29 -28.51
N LEU A 104 -4.92 -6.25 -29.38
CA LEU A 104 -4.30 -7.52 -28.98
C LEU A 104 -2.84 -7.30 -28.57
N THR A 105 -2.08 -6.51 -29.33
CA THR A 105 -0.70 -6.14 -28.96
C THR A 105 -0.67 -5.40 -27.63
N ASP A 106 -1.54 -4.41 -27.43
CA ASP A 106 -1.65 -3.66 -26.17
C ASP A 106 -1.96 -4.60 -24.98
N ALA A 107 -2.92 -5.52 -25.16
CA ALA A 107 -3.27 -6.51 -24.13
C ALA A 107 -2.14 -7.50 -23.84
N MET A 108 -1.32 -7.84 -24.83
CA MET A 108 -0.14 -8.68 -24.64
C MET A 108 0.97 -7.94 -23.89
N ASP A 109 1.20 -6.67 -24.21
CA ASP A 109 2.20 -5.84 -23.54
C ASP A 109 1.80 -5.56 -22.08
N GLU A 110 0.51 -5.38 -21.80
CA GLU A 110 -0.02 -5.24 -20.43
C GLU A 110 0.18 -6.53 -19.62
N ASP A 111 -0.19 -7.70 -20.16
CA ASP A 111 0.04 -9.00 -19.49
C ASP A 111 1.53 -9.28 -19.24
N LYS A 112 2.40 -8.88 -20.19
CA LYS A 112 3.84 -8.96 -20.01
C LYS A 112 4.32 -8.03 -18.89
N ARG A 113 3.85 -6.78 -18.87
CA ARG A 113 4.19 -5.80 -17.84
C ARG A 113 3.74 -6.28 -16.46
N GLU A 114 2.57 -6.89 -16.34
CA GLU A 114 2.09 -7.44 -15.08
C GLU A 114 3.03 -8.51 -14.52
N LYS A 115 3.49 -9.44 -15.37
CA LYS A 115 4.44 -10.49 -14.98
C LYS A 115 5.80 -9.91 -14.59
N GLU A 116 6.29 -8.90 -15.33
CA GLU A 116 7.54 -8.20 -14.97
C GLU A 116 7.43 -7.55 -13.58
N LEU A 117 6.31 -6.90 -13.27
CA LEU A 117 6.05 -6.30 -11.96
C LEU A 117 6.01 -7.36 -10.85
N ASP A 118 5.44 -8.55 -11.08
CA ASP A 118 5.49 -9.67 -10.13
C ASP A 118 6.93 -10.17 -9.90
N GLU A 119 7.75 -10.23 -10.94
CA GLU A 119 9.17 -10.58 -10.79
C GLU A 119 9.96 -9.50 -10.04
N PHE A 120 9.66 -8.23 -10.28
CA PHE A 120 10.23 -7.11 -9.54
C PHE A 120 9.81 -7.14 -8.07
N ARG A 121 8.55 -7.44 -7.78
CA ARG A 121 8.03 -7.63 -6.42
C ARG A 121 8.85 -8.66 -5.63
N ILE A 122 9.06 -9.85 -6.21
CA ILE A 122 9.89 -10.91 -5.60
C ILE A 122 11.32 -10.42 -5.37
N ARG A 123 11.89 -9.68 -6.33
CA ARG A 123 13.23 -9.10 -6.20
C ARG A 123 13.30 -8.09 -5.06
N ILE A 124 12.35 -7.17 -4.94
CA ILE A 124 12.31 -6.19 -3.84
C ILE A 124 12.16 -6.92 -2.51
N ARG A 125 11.23 -7.87 -2.39
CA ARG A 125 11.01 -8.68 -1.18
C ARG A 125 12.27 -9.41 -0.71
N LYS A 126 13.04 -10.00 -1.64
CA LYS A 126 14.34 -10.63 -1.34
C LYS A 126 15.40 -9.66 -0.80
N SER A 127 15.26 -8.35 -1.04
CA SER A 127 16.14 -7.35 -0.42
C SER A 127 15.86 -7.18 1.08
N PHE A 128 14.67 -7.58 1.53
CA PHE A 128 14.27 -7.63 2.94
C PHE A 128 14.51 -9.01 3.59
N ARG A 129 15.51 -9.76 3.09
CA ARG A 129 15.96 -11.00 3.75
C ARG A 129 16.39 -10.72 5.18
N ARG A 130 15.97 -11.54 6.14
CA ARG A 130 16.35 -11.38 7.53
C ARG A 130 17.84 -11.61 7.73
N LEU A 131 18.52 -10.60 8.26
CA LEU A 131 19.97 -10.61 8.49
C LEU A 131 20.25 -10.96 9.96
N LEU A 132 21.24 -11.82 10.18
CA LEU A 132 21.69 -12.17 11.52
C LEU A 132 22.33 -10.95 12.18
N ASN A 133 21.80 -10.56 13.33
CA ASN A 133 22.45 -9.60 14.21
C ASN A 133 23.49 -10.35 15.07
N LYS A 134 24.75 -9.90 15.03
CA LYS A 134 25.84 -10.57 15.75
C LYS A 134 25.77 -10.44 17.28
N LYS A 135 25.16 -9.39 17.82
CA LYS A 135 25.05 -9.19 19.28
C LYS A 135 23.90 -10.02 19.86
N THR A 136 22.73 -10.00 19.23
CA THR A 136 21.56 -10.76 19.73
C THR A 136 21.47 -12.19 19.23
N GLN A 137 22.18 -12.54 18.15
CA GLN A 137 22.03 -13.81 17.41
C GLN A 137 20.65 -14.00 16.76
N TYR A 138 19.80 -12.97 16.74
CA TYR A 138 18.48 -13.01 16.11
C TYR A 138 18.55 -12.44 14.69
N ARG A 139 17.61 -12.85 13.85
CA ARG A 139 17.49 -12.40 12.47
C ARG A 139 16.37 -11.39 12.33
N VAL A 140 16.70 -10.22 11.81
CA VAL A 140 15.75 -9.13 11.56
C VAL A 140 15.77 -8.72 10.09
N ALA A 141 14.60 -8.45 9.53
CA ALA A 141 14.48 -7.83 8.23
C ALA A 141 15.08 -6.41 8.29
N PRO A 142 15.76 -5.95 7.24
CA PRO A 142 16.17 -4.55 7.11
C PRO A 142 14.97 -3.62 7.33
N ARG A 143 15.18 -2.51 8.06
CA ARG A 143 14.16 -1.46 8.26
C ARG A 143 13.65 -0.89 6.94
N ARG A 144 14.60 -0.73 6.00
CA ARG A 144 14.42 -0.06 4.73
C ARG A 144 15.46 -0.55 3.72
N VAL A 145 15.16 -0.39 2.45
CA VAL A 145 16.08 -0.62 1.33
C VAL A 145 16.17 0.67 0.52
N ILE A 146 17.39 1.14 0.26
CA ILE A 146 17.60 2.37 -0.52
C ILE A 146 17.31 2.10 -1.99
N LEU A 147 16.58 3.01 -2.65
CA LEU A 147 16.21 2.88 -4.06
C LEU A 147 17.44 2.65 -4.96
N THR A 148 18.50 3.43 -4.77
CA THR A 148 19.76 3.31 -5.52
C THR A 148 20.47 1.96 -5.30
N SER A 149 20.25 1.30 -4.16
CA SER A 149 20.76 -0.05 -3.93
C SER A 149 20.04 -1.10 -4.78
N LEU A 150 18.74 -0.92 -5.07
CA LEU A 150 18.00 -1.79 -5.98
C LEU A 150 18.47 -1.58 -7.43
N GLN A 151 18.66 -0.33 -7.84
CA GLN A 151 19.21 0.00 -9.15
C GLN A 151 20.58 -0.67 -9.35
N ALA A 152 21.52 -0.42 -8.44
CA ALA A 152 22.89 -0.91 -8.57
C ALA A 152 23.02 -2.45 -8.44
N LYS A 153 22.29 -3.07 -7.48
CA LYS A 153 22.46 -4.50 -7.19
C LYS A 153 21.52 -5.40 -7.97
N LYS A 154 20.38 -4.88 -8.45
CA LYS A 154 19.32 -5.67 -9.10
C LYS A 154 18.99 -5.23 -10.51
N GLY A 155 19.65 -4.17 -11.02
CA GLY A 155 19.44 -3.66 -12.38
C GLY A 155 18.01 -3.17 -12.62
N MET A 156 17.30 -2.76 -11.57
CA MET A 156 15.93 -2.27 -11.68
C MET A 156 15.94 -0.80 -12.06
N THR A 157 15.09 -0.37 -12.98
CA THR A 157 14.93 1.06 -13.26
C THR A 157 14.14 1.74 -12.14
N GLU A 158 14.20 3.06 -12.06
CA GLU A 158 13.43 3.82 -11.07
C GLU A 158 11.92 3.62 -11.26
N ASN A 159 11.43 3.74 -12.50
CA ASN A 159 10.02 3.52 -12.82
C ASN A 159 9.57 2.11 -12.45
N ASP A 160 10.37 1.07 -12.72
CA ASP A 160 10.02 -0.29 -12.31
C ASP A 160 9.88 -0.43 -10.80
N ILE A 161 10.74 0.23 -10.03
CA ILE A 161 10.67 0.23 -8.57
C ILE A 161 9.39 0.95 -8.11
N ILE A 162 9.13 2.15 -8.61
CA ILE A 162 7.97 2.96 -8.20
C ILE A 162 6.66 2.27 -8.62
N ASP A 163 6.56 1.76 -9.84
CA ASP A 163 5.38 1.02 -10.32
C ASP A 163 5.13 -0.23 -9.47
N THR A 164 6.20 -0.97 -9.13
CA THR A 164 6.08 -2.16 -8.27
C THR A 164 5.61 -1.79 -6.87
N VAL A 165 6.22 -0.76 -6.25
CA VAL A 165 5.83 -0.34 -4.90
C VAL A 165 4.40 0.22 -4.87
N SER A 166 3.97 0.92 -5.92
CA SER A 166 2.59 1.44 -6.04
C SER A 166 1.56 0.34 -6.30
N LYS A 167 1.93 -0.75 -6.99
CA LYS A 167 1.03 -1.86 -7.30
C LYS A 167 0.79 -2.80 -6.11
N PHE A 168 1.78 -3.01 -5.25
CA PHE A 168 1.71 -4.01 -4.17
C PHE A 168 1.71 -3.37 -2.79
N ASP A 169 0.62 -3.59 -2.04
CA ASP A 169 0.40 -3.05 -0.68
C ASP A 169 1.48 -3.41 0.35
N GLU A 170 2.34 -4.39 0.08
CA GLU A 170 3.38 -4.82 1.02
C GLU A 170 4.60 -3.88 1.06
N PHE A 171 4.68 -2.90 0.15
CA PHE A 171 5.76 -1.93 0.11
C PHE A 171 5.22 -0.51 0.26
N ARG A 172 6.07 0.40 0.73
CA ARG A 172 5.82 1.84 0.67
C ARG A 172 7.10 2.61 0.41
N LEU A 173 6.96 3.73 -0.31
CA LEU A 173 8.04 4.68 -0.49
C LEU A 173 8.09 5.65 0.70
N ARG A 174 9.30 6.03 1.08
CA ARG A 174 9.59 7.00 2.15
C ARG A 174 10.74 7.89 1.75
N ASN A 175 10.74 9.11 2.26
CA ASN A 175 11.89 9.99 2.23
C ASN A 175 12.56 10.03 3.61
N LEU A 176 13.87 9.82 3.66
CA LEU A 176 14.61 9.89 4.92
C LEU A 176 14.82 11.30 5.44
N ALA A 177 14.70 12.31 4.57
CA ALA A 177 14.77 13.70 4.97
C ALA A 177 13.75 14.01 6.08
N ASP A 178 12.57 13.37 6.05
CA ASP A 178 11.49 13.54 7.03
C ASP A 178 11.84 13.02 8.45
N SER A 179 12.98 12.34 8.60
CA SER A 179 13.47 11.82 9.90
C SER A 179 14.62 12.65 10.49
N GLN A 180 14.82 13.85 9.98
CA GLN A 180 15.90 14.75 10.34
C GLN A 180 15.35 16.17 10.48
N VAL A 181 15.92 16.92 11.41
CA VAL A 181 15.53 18.33 11.61
C VAL A 181 16.17 19.21 10.54
N ALA A 182 15.54 20.34 10.21
CA ALA A 182 16.03 21.24 9.17
C ALA A 182 17.49 21.73 9.40
N SER A 183 17.92 21.85 10.66
CA SER A 183 19.31 22.23 11.01
C SER A 183 20.36 21.17 10.65
N GLU A 184 19.97 19.92 10.41
CA GLU A 184 20.86 18.86 9.94
C GLU A 184 21.07 18.90 8.41
N HIS A 185 20.43 19.84 7.70
CA HIS A 185 20.46 19.95 6.24
C HIS A 185 20.13 18.63 5.53
N PRO A 186 18.94 18.05 5.80
CA PRO A 186 18.58 16.75 5.29
C PRO A 186 18.65 16.68 3.78
N GLN A 187 19.04 15.51 3.28
CA GLN A 187 19.09 15.22 1.86
C GLN A 187 18.00 14.23 1.52
N ASP A 188 17.25 14.52 0.46
CA ASP A 188 16.21 13.61 -0.03
C ASP A 188 16.82 12.28 -0.40
N ARG A 189 16.31 11.23 0.25
CA ARG A 189 16.74 9.85 0.01
C ARG A 189 15.53 8.96 0.02
N LEU A 190 15.09 8.58 -1.17
CA LEU A 190 14.00 7.63 -1.35
C LEU A 190 14.43 6.23 -0.91
N VAL A 191 13.62 5.66 -0.03
CA VAL A 191 13.76 4.29 0.45
C VAL A 191 12.43 3.57 0.33
N ILE A 192 12.53 2.25 0.25
CA ILE A 192 11.41 1.34 0.33
C ILE A 192 11.37 0.80 1.76
N GLU A 193 10.21 0.85 2.40
CA GLU A 193 9.90 0.05 3.58
C GLU A 193 8.97 -1.09 3.19
N MET A 194 9.08 -2.22 3.88
CA MET A 194 8.18 -3.35 3.71
C MET A 194 7.27 -3.45 4.93
N LEU A 195 5.98 -3.71 4.68
CA LEU A 195 4.95 -3.84 5.69
C LEU A 195 4.86 -5.30 6.18
N PRO A 196 4.51 -5.53 7.45
CA PRO A 196 4.33 -6.87 8.02
C PRO A 196 3.00 -7.51 7.58
N LEU A 197 2.80 -7.74 6.27
CA LEU A 197 1.56 -8.29 5.70
C LEU A 197 1.62 -9.81 5.41
N ASP A 198 2.62 -10.50 5.95
CA ASP A 198 2.71 -11.97 5.88
C ASP A 198 1.51 -12.63 6.58
N LYS A 199 1.20 -13.91 6.30
CA LYS A 199 0.04 -14.57 6.95
C LYS A 199 0.26 -14.86 8.43
N LYS A 200 1.49 -15.26 8.77
CA LYS A 200 1.89 -15.65 10.11
C LYS A 200 3.24 -15.04 10.46
N THR A 201 3.38 -14.62 11.70
CA THR A 201 4.65 -14.20 12.29
C THR A 201 5.64 -15.36 12.33
N VAL A 202 6.93 -15.07 12.54
CA VAL A 202 7.96 -16.11 12.71
C VAL A 202 7.69 -17.03 13.90
N ASP A 203 7.06 -16.53 14.96
CA ASP A 203 6.63 -17.31 16.13
C ASP A 203 5.24 -17.96 15.97
N GLY A 204 4.66 -17.95 14.77
CA GLY A 204 3.49 -18.77 14.41
C GLY A 204 2.11 -18.16 14.67
N PHE A 205 2.05 -16.92 15.16
CA PHE A 205 0.79 -16.19 15.38
C PHE A 205 0.26 -15.62 14.06
N ASP A 206 -1.07 -15.56 13.96
CA ASP A 206 -1.72 -15.01 12.78
C ASP A 206 -1.57 -13.48 12.73
N ILE A 207 -1.21 -12.98 11.56
CA ILE A 207 -1.22 -11.55 11.27
C ILE A 207 -2.57 -11.25 10.64
N VAL A 208 -3.45 -10.61 11.41
CA VAL A 208 -4.80 -10.28 10.95
C VAL A 208 -4.74 -8.97 10.18
N ARG A 209 -4.90 -9.04 8.85
CA ARG A 209 -5.02 -7.86 7.99
C ARG A 209 -6.35 -7.16 8.25
N LYS A 210 -6.29 -5.87 8.54
CA LYS A 210 -7.43 -4.97 8.81
C LYS A 210 -7.42 -3.81 7.81
N ASN A 211 -8.49 -3.04 7.75
CA ASN A 211 -8.58 -1.91 6.82
C ASN A 211 -7.59 -0.78 7.16
N TYR A 212 -7.16 -0.66 8.43
CA TYR A 212 -6.16 0.32 8.87
C TYR A 212 -4.71 -0.19 8.77
N GLY A 213 -4.49 -1.50 8.65
CA GLY A 213 -3.18 -2.11 8.79
C GLY A 213 -3.25 -3.54 9.33
N ILE A 214 -2.63 -3.80 10.48
CA ILE A 214 -2.56 -5.15 11.04
C ILE A 214 -2.80 -5.21 12.55
N MET A 215 -3.29 -6.37 12.98
CA MET A 215 -3.45 -6.76 14.38
C MET A 215 -2.85 -8.15 14.62
N ILE A 216 -2.16 -8.32 15.75
CA ILE A 216 -1.64 -9.60 16.22
C ILE A 216 -2.01 -9.75 17.70
N ASP A 217 -2.74 -10.81 18.02
CA ASP A 217 -3.09 -11.15 19.40
C ASP A 217 -2.22 -12.32 19.88
N ARG A 218 -1.33 -12.04 20.85
CA ARG A 218 -0.49 -13.04 21.52
C ARG A 218 -0.99 -13.33 22.94
N GLN A 219 -2.20 -12.88 23.29
CA GLN A 219 -2.78 -12.98 24.62
C GLN A 219 -1.88 -12.39 25.72
N SER A 220 -1.08 -11.39 25.36
CA SER A 220 -0.17 -10.69 26.27
C SER A 220 -0.94 -9.68 27.10
N ASN A 221 -0.41 -9.35 28.27
CA ASN A 221 -0.89 -8.23 29.08
C ASN A 221 -0.37 -6.87 28.58
N VAL A 222 0.49 -6.89 27.57
CA VAL A 222 1.05 -5.70 26.92
C VAL A 222 0.60 -5.65 25.46
N THR A 223 0.10 -4.50 25.03
CA THR A 223 -0.16 -4.20 23.62
C THR A 223 0.77 -3.08 23.16
N ILE A 224 1.57 -3.35 22.14
CA ILE A 224 2.33 -2.33 21.42
C ILE A 224 1.43 -1.73 20.34
N ILE A 225 1.26 -0.41 20.36
CA ILE A 225 0.36 0.30 19.45
C ILE A 225 1.19 1.28 18.62
N ALA A 226 1.17 1.13 17.30
CA ALA A 226 1.88 2.02 16.36
C ALA A 226 0.87 2.80 15.49
N PRO A 227 0.24 3.86 16.02
CA PRO A 227 -0.76 4.65 15.30
C PRO A 227 -0.16 5.48 14.14
N THR A 228 1.16 5.69 14.13
CA THR A 228 1.86 6.55 13.17
C THR A 228 2.73 5.77 12.18
N ALA A 229 2.70 4.44 12.17
CA ALA A 229 3.55 3.64 11.28
C ALA A 229 3.35 3.98 9.79
N ALA A 230 2.13 4.33 9.39
CA ALA A 230 1.79 4.78 8.04
C ALA A 230 2.33 6.17 7.67
N THR A 231 2.78 6.99 8.62
CA THR A 231 3.26 8.37 8.36
C THR A 231 4.72 8.60 8.76
N GLU A 232 5.22 7.93 9.79
CA GLU A 232 6.56 8.15 10.34
C GLU A 232 7.54 7.06 9.89
N ASN A 233 8.79 7.47 9.66
CA ASN A 233 9.85 6.57 9.22
C ASN A 233 10.17 5.52 10.29
N SER A 234 10.28 4.25 9.87
CA SER A 234 10.81 3.10 10.63
C SER A 234 10.13 2.73 11.96
N ILE A 235 9.17 3.53 12.47
CA ILE A 235 8.48 3.24 13.73
C ILE A 235 7.65 1.95 13.66
N GLY A 236 7.03 1.66 12.50
CA GLY A 236 6.29 0.41 12.29
C GLY A 236 7.20 -0.82 12.40
N HIS A 237 8.37 -0.79 11.77
CA HIS A 237 9.38 -1.85 11.89
C HIS A 237 9.83 -2.02 13.35
N PHE A 238 10.16 -0.92 14.02
CA PHE A 238 10.63 -0.92 15.41
C PHE A 238 9.57 -1.52 16.34
N ALA A 239 8.32 -1.06 16.20
CA ALA A 239 7.19 -1.52 17.00
C ALA A 239 6.87 -2.99 16.76
N TYR A 240 6.91 -3.45 15.50
CA TYR A 240 6.71 -4.85 15.16
C TYR A 240 7.74 -5.74 15.86
N TYR A 241 9.04 -5.43 15.74
CA TYR A 241 10.09 -6.26 16.35
C TYR A 241 10.07 -6.18 17.88
N LEU A 242 9.67 -5.05 18.46
CA LEU A 242 9.46 -4.94 19.91
C LEU A 242 8.37 -5.89 20.38
N ALA A 243 7.22 -5.89 19.68
CA ALA A 243 6.14 -6.81 19.98
C ALA A 243 6.54 -8.28 19.75
N GLN A 244 7.26 -8.54 18.66
CA GLN A 244 7.72 -9.86 18.27
C GLN A 244 8.68 -10.48 19.29
N PHE A 245 9.67 -9.72 19.79
CA PHE A 245 10.64 -10.21 20.77
C PHE A 245 10.09 -10.23 22.18
N GLY A 246 9.17 -9.33 22.53
CA GLY A 246 8.49 -9.36 23.83
C GLY A 246 7.42 -10.45 23.95
N GLY A 247 6.91 -10.91 22.80
CA GLY A 247 5.71 -11.74 22.73
C GLY A 247 4.43 -10.95 23.03
N PHE A 248 4.43 -9.64 22.73
CA PHE A 248 3.34 -8.72 23.02
C PHE A 248 2.27 -8.74 21.93
N ASN A 249 1.07 -8.27 22.27
CA ASN A 249 0.06 -7.98 21.26
C ASN A 249 0.54 -6.78 20.42
N TYR A 250 0.07 -6.68 19.18
CA TYR A 250 0.49 -5.63 18.27
C TYR A 250 -0.68 -5.09 17.47
N VAL A 251 -0.82 -3.77 17.43
CA VAL A 251 -1.77 -3.07 16.56
C VAL A 251 -1.03 -1.95 15.83
N SER A 252 -1.07 -1.96 14.51
CA SER A 252 -0.35 -0.97 13.70
C SER A 252 -1.22 -0.39 12.60
N ARG A 253 -1.19 0.93 12.47
CA ARG A 253 -1.76 1.62 11.32
C ARG A 253 -0.72 1.62 10.21
N GLU A 254 -0.94 0.79 9.19
CA GLU A 254 -0.04 0.66 8.04
C GLU A 254 -0.60 1.31 6.77
N PHE A 255 -1.92 1.54 6.71
CA PHE A 255 -2.60 2.12 5.56
C PHE A 255 -3.10 3.55 5.85
N VAL A 256 -3.05 4.40 4.82
CA VAL A 256 -3.64 5.73 4.80
C VAL A 256 -4.83 5.70 3.86
N THR A 257 -6.01 6.08 4.36
CA THR A 257 -7.26 6.08 3.59
C THR A 257 -7.30 7.20 2.56
N ASP A 258 -6.89 8.40 2.98
CA ASP A 258 -6.75 9.58 2.13
C ASP A 258 -5.38 10.23 2.40
N VAL A 259 -4.55 10.32 1.36
CA VAL A 259 -3.20 10.87 1.45
C VAL A 259 -3.22 12.39 1.46
N ASP A 260 -4.22 13.01 0.84
CA ASP A 260 -4.37 14.45 0.77
C ASP A 260 -5.00 14.99 2.06
N GLU A 261 -5.89 14.20 2.69
CA GLU A 261 -6.53 14.54 3.98
C GLU A 261 -6.34 13.42 5.04
N PRO A 262 -5.10 13.18 5.53
CA PRO A 262 -4.82 12.05 6.41
C PRO A 262 -5.45 12.22 7.80
N VAL A 263 -6.30 11.27 8.18
CA VAL A 263 -6.84 11.18 9.54
C VAL A 263 -5.74 10.78 10.54
N SER A 264 -5.66 11.44 11.69
CA SER A 264 -4.69 11.07 12.74
C SER A 264 -5.23 9.97 13.66
N TYR A 265 -4.44 8.91 13.84
CA TYR A 265 -4.75 7.79 14.76
C TYR A 265 -4.04 7.98 16.11
N PHE A 266 -3.12 8.94 16.20
CA PHE A 266 -2.46 9.31 17.45
C PHE A 266 -3.28 10.34 18.22
N THR A 267 -3.83 11.34 17.52
CA THR A 267 -4.72 12.37 18.06
C THR A 267 -6.05 12.35 17.32
N ILE A 268 -7.04 11.68 17.89
CA ILE A 268 -8.31 11.37 17.25
C ILE A 268 -9.31 12.51 17.46
N GLU A 269 -9.74 13.11 16.35
CA GLU A 269 -10.72 14.20 16.33
C GLU A 269 -12.16 13.69 16.16
N GLY A 270 -13.14 14.56 16.34
CA GLY A 270 -14.56 14.23 16.15
C GLY A 270 -15.16 13.28 17.19
N LYS A 271 -16.41 12.88 16.95
CA LYS A 271 -17.14 11.88 17.75
C LYS A 271 -17.01 10.51 17.09
N GLU A 272 -17.11 9.46 17.88
CA GLU A 272 -16.97 8.08 17.41
C GLU A 272 -17.95 7.73 16.28
N VAL A 273 -19.17 8.28 16.30
CA VAL A 273 -20.15 8.08 15.21
C VAL A 273 -19.65 8.59 13.85
N ASP A 274 -18.86 9.65 13.86
CA ASP A 274 -18.37 10.35 12.65
C ASP A 274 -17.03 9.78 12.15
N TRP A 275 -16.37 8.90 12.90
CA TRP A 275 -15.10 8.31 12.49
C TRP A 275 -15.26 7.43 11.25
N GLU A 276 -14.23 7.45 10.40
CA GLU A 276 -14.10 6.48 9.31
C GLU A 276 -14.07 5.04 9.85
N THR A 277 -14.54 4.09 9.04
CA THR A 277 -14.58 2.67 9.43
C THR A 277 -13.21 2.13 9.88
N PRO A 278 -12.09 2.40 9.18
CA PRO A 278 -10.79 1.89 9.60
C PRO A 278 -10.33 2.42 10.96
N LEU A 279 -10.68 3.66 11.32
CA LEU A 279 -10.36 4.25 12.62
C LEU A 279 -11.19 3.61 13.74
N LYS A 280 -12.49 3.37 13.48
CA LYS A 280 -13.36 2.64 14.42
C LYS A 280 -12.82 1.23 14.69
N GLU A 281 -12.41 0.52 13.64
CA GLU A 281 -11.79 -0.80 13.75
C GLU A 281 -10.49 -0.75 14.58
N PHE A 282 -9.61 0.23 14.31
CA PHE A 282 -8.35 0.39 15.04
C PHE A 282 -8.57 0.60 16.53
N VAL A 283 -9.43 1.57 16.91
CA VAL A 283 -9.74 1.84 18.32
C VAL A 283 -10.45 0.65 18.96
N GLY A 284 -11.35 -0.02 18.22
CA GLY A 284 -12.07 -1.21 18.65
C GLY A 284 -11.14 -2.37 18.98
N ASP A 285 -10.17 -2.66 18.10
CA ASP A 285 -9.18 -3.72 18.29
C ASP A 285 -8.26 -3.42 19.49
N VAL A 286 -7.80 -2.18 19.65
CA VAL A 286 -7.01 -1.79 20.85
C VAL A 286 -7.82 -1.98 22.13
N LYS A 287 -9.08 -1.52 22.17
CA LYS A 287 -9.98 -1.72 23.32
C LYS A 287 -10.24 -3.20 23.57
N GLN A 288 -10.37 -3.99 22.51
CA GLN A 288 -10.60 -5.44 22.61
C GLN A 288 -9.44 -6.15 23.31
N LEU A 289 -8.20 -5.76 22.99
CA LEU A 289 -7.00 -6.37 23.57
C LEU A 289 -6.75 -5.89 25.01
N SER A 290 -7.38 -4.80 25.46
CA SER A 290 -6.98 -4.07 26.68
C SER A 290 -8.10 -3.94 27.72
N LYS A 291 -8.86 -5.03 27.94
CA LYS A 291 -10.11 -5.00 28.72
C LYS A 291 -9.96 -5.04 30.24
N ILE A 292 -8.75 -5.22 30.76
CA ILE A 292 -8.49 -5.39 32.20
C ILE A 292 -7.55 -4.32 32.73
N LYS A 293 -7.67 -4.01 34.03
CA LYS A 293 -6.92 -2.92 34.68
C LYS A 293 -5.42 -3.16 34.69
N GLU A 294 -5.01 -4.42 34.71
CA GLU A 294 -3.62 -4.84 34.73
C GLU A 294 -2.96 -4.69 33.36
N HIS A 295 -3.74 -4.49 32.29
CA HIS A 295 -3.24 -4.42 30.91
C HIS A 295 -2.48 -3.12 30.65
N TRP A 296 -1.43 -3.19 29.82
CA TRP A 296 -0.58 -2.06 29.44
C TRP A 296 -0.63 -1.77 27.95
N ASN A 297 -1.05 -0.56 27.62
CA ASN A 297 -1.01 0.00 26.29
C ASN A 297 0.22 0.91 26.12
N ILE A 298 1.15 0.48 25.27
CA ILE A 298 2.35 1.25 24.95
C ILE A 298 2.15 1.87 23.57
N VAL A 299 1.85 3.16 23.54
CA VAL A 299 1.62 3.91 22.30
C VAL A 299 2.96 4.45 21.80
N LEU A 300 3.46 3.91 20.70
CA LEU A 300 4.72 4.31 20.10
C LEU A 300 4.53 5.41 19.05
N ALA A 301 5.40 6.40 19.08
CA ALA A 301 5.54 7.39 18.03
C ALA A 301 7.02 7.78 17.89
N SER A 302 7.42 8.26 16.72
CA SER A 302 8.74 8.83 16.54
C SER A 302 8.83 10.24 17.15
N ALA A 303 10.05 10.64 17.46
CA ALA A 303 10.41 11.99 17.89
C ALA A 303 11.57 12.51 17.05
N ASP A 304 11.59 13.82 16.82
CA ASP A 304 12.72 14.49 16.19
C ASP A 304 13.92 14.53 17.14
N ASN A 305 15.13 14.69 16.59
CA ASN A 305 16.38 14.73 17.36
C ASN A 305 16.64 16.11 18.02
N VAL A 306 15.59 16.81 18.46
CA VAL A 306 15.68 18.17 19.02
C VAL A 306 16.08 18.15 20.50
N HIS A 307 15.84 17.03 21.18
CA HIS A 307 16.09 16.87 22.60
C HIS A 307 17.34 16.01 22.85
N ASP A 308 18.02 16.29 23.97
CA ASP A 308 19.18 15.50 24.41
C ASP A 308 18.79 14.08 24.88
N THR A 309 17.51 13.87 25.19
CA THR A 309 16.92 12.58 25.53
C THR A 309 16.36 11.89 24.28
N GLN A 310 16.48 10.56 24.21
CA GLN A 310 16.05 9.77 23.06
C GLN A 310 14.74 9.01 23.31
N PHE A 311 14.41 8.73 24.57
CA PHE A 311 13.17 8.07 24.97
C PHE A 311 12.35 9.01 25.85
N HIS A 312 11.14 9.34 25.40
CA HIS A 312 10.27 10.25 26.14
C HIS A 312 8.99 9.53 26.54
N PHE A 313 8.85 9.32 27.84
CA PHE A 313 7.66 8.73 28.43
C PHE A 313 6.65 9.83 28.73
N VAL A 314 5.40 9.66 28.30
CA VAL A 314 4.32 10.57 28.63
C VAL A 314 3.15 9.77 29.15
N HIS A 315 2.85 9.94 30.44
CA HIS A 315 1.71 9.31 31.09
C HIS A 315 0.82 10.33 31.82
N ARG A 316 1.33 11.53 32.13
CA ARG A 316 0.50 12.64 32.63
C ARG A 316 -0.61 12.97 31.67
N ALA A 317 -1.82 13.14 32.20
CA ALA A 317 -2.96 13.60 31.45
C ALA A 317 -3.17 15.10 31.67
N ASN A 318 -3.63 15.81 30.64
CA ASN A 318 -3.94 17.23 30.80
C ASN A 318 -5.29 17.44 31.49
N GLU A 319 -5.49 18.63 32.07
CA GLU A 319 -6.70 18.98 32.84
C GLU A 319 -8.01 18.73 32.06
N LYS A 320 -7.98 18.89 30.73
CA LYS A 320 -9.15 18.70 29.86
C LYS A 320 -9.56 17.23 29.67
N SER A 321 -8.74 16.30 30.14
CA SER A 321 -9.04 14.86 30.10
C SER A 321 -9.91 14.39 31.26
N GLY A 322 -9.93 15.14 32.38
CA GLY A 322 -10.56 14.69 33.63
C GLY A 322 -9.76 13.61 34.37
N LEU A 323 -8.53 13.34 33.93
CA LEU A 323 -7.59 12.40 34.55
C LEU A 323 -6.32 13.16 34.97
N GLU A 324 -5.64 12.65 36.01
CA GLU A 324 -4.30 13.11 36.39
C GLU A 324 -3.22 12.34 35.61
N MET A 325 -3.37 11.01 35.53
CA MET A 325 -2.48 10.08 34.84
C MET A 325 -3.26 9.15 33.92
N THR A 326 -2.57 8.61 32.91
CA THR A 326 -3.10 7.57 31.99
C THR A 326 -2.67 6.16 32.40
N THR A 327 -1.88 6.05 33.46
CA THR A 327 -1.50 4.83 34.17
C THR A 327 -2.37 4.68 35.42
N LEU A 328 -2.70 3.43 35.78
CA LEU A 328 -3.44 3.05 36.98
C LEU A 328 -2.49 2.56 38.09
N ASP A 329 -1.37 1.94 37.70
CA ASP A 329 -0.34 1.42 38.60
C ASP A 329 0.95 2.25 38.47
N GLU A 330 0.97 3.38 39.18
CA GLU A 330 2.08 4.34 39.17
C GLU A 330 3.38 3.75 39.71
N THR A 331 3.30 2.93 40.77
CA THR A 331 4.49 2.32 41.39
C THR A 331 5.19 1.43 40.38
N LYS A 332 4.43 0.55 39.72
CA LYS A 332 4.95 -0.36 38.70
C LYS A 332 5.49 0.39 37.48
N PHE A 333 4.85 1.48 37.08
CA PHE A 333 5.34 2.32 35.99
C PHE A 333 6.66 3.02 36.32
N GLN A 334 6.80 3.54 37.54
CA GLN A 334 8.03 4.19 38.02
C GLN A 334 9.20 3.19 38.10
N GLU A 335 8.97 2.00 38.65
CA GLU A 335 9.98 0.93 38.70
C GLU A 335 10.44 0.53 37.29
N PHE A 336 9.49 0.35 36.37
CA PHE A 336 9.77 0.11 34.97
C PHE A 336 10.59 1.23 34.33
N PHE A 337 10.21 2.50 34.53
CA PHE A 337 10.90 3.65 33.95
C PHE A 337 12.34 3.76 34.45
N ILE A 338 12.59 3.53 35.74
CA ILE A 338 13.94 3.58 36.34
C ILE A 338 14.83 2.51 35.72
N ASP A 339 14.40 1.25 35.72
CA ASP A 339 15.16 0.13 35.16
C ASP A 339 15.39 0.30 33.65
N PHE A 340 14.36 0.73 32.92
CA PHE A 340 14.47 1.06 31.50
C PHE A 340 15.53 2.13 31.25
N SER A 341 15.46 3.24 31.99
CA SER A 341 16.34 4.39 31.82
C SER A 341 17.78 4.04 32.15
N GLU A 342 18.01 3.31 33.24
CA GLU A 342 19.34 2.83 33.63
C GLU A 342 19.91 1.88 32.58
N ARG A 343 19.11 0.95 32.08
CA ARG A 343 19.52 -0.01 31.04
C ARG A 343 19.88 0.69 29.74
N MET A 344 19.04 1.60 29.24
CA MET A 344 19.28 2.33 27.99
C MET A 344 20.50 3.23 28.08
N LYS A 345 20.69 3.90 29.23
CA LYS A 345 21.86 4.74 29.48
C LYS A 345 23.15 3.91 29.54
N THR A 346 23.14 2.80 30.26
CA THR A 346 24.36 1.99 30.51
C THR A 346 24.80 1.23 29.26
N GLU A 347 23.86 0.66 28.50
CA GLU A 347 24.19 -0.19 27.34
C GLU A 347 24.35 0.59 26.03
N TYR A 348 23.70 1.76 25.91
CA TYR A 348 23.56 2.48 24.65
C TYR A 348 23.80 3.98 24.75
N GLU A 349 24.12 4.51 25.93
CA GLU A 349 24.31 5.95 26.18
C GLU A 349 23.06 6.79 25.84
N TYR A 350 21.88 6.17 25.80
CA TYR A 350 20.63 6.85 25.53
C TYR A 350 19.95 7.32 26.81
N MET A 351 19.55 8.57 26.82
CA MET A 351 18.89 9.20 27.94
C MET A 351 17.37 9.13 27.78
N SER A 352 16.67 9.07 28.92
CA SER A 352 15.21 9.02 28.96
C SER A 352 14.69 10.15 29.84
N ASP A 353 13.50 10.66 29.53
CA ASP A 353 12.72 11.54 30.42
C ASP A 353 11.27 11.08 30.53
N MET A 354 10.59 11.61 31.55
CA MET A 354 9.19 11.29 31.85
C MET A 354 8.40 12.58 32.12
N ASP A 355 7.49 12.90 31.20
CA ASP A 355 6.66 14.10 31.19
C ASP A 355 7.45 15.43 31.27
N GLU A 356 8.69 15.47 30.79
CA GLU A 356 9.50 16.69 30.82
C GLU A 356 9.48 17.44 29.49
N LYS A 357 9.73 16.72 28.38
CA LYS A 357 9.88 17.35 27.06
C LYS A 357 8.57 17.50 26.31
N TYR A 358 7.66 16.55 26.48
CA TYR A 358 6.39 16.52 25.78
C TYR A 358 5.22 16.91 26.68
N ARG A 359 4.21 17.53 26.05
CA ARG A 359 3.00 17.97 26.75
C ARG A 359 2.20 16.78 27.27
N PRO A 360 1.50 16.93 28.41
CA PRO A 360 0.58 15.93 28.92
C PRO A 360 -0.48 15.50 27.90
N VAL A 361 -0.87 14.23 27.98
CA VAL A 361 -1.79 13.55 27.08
C VAL A 361 -3.18 14.19 27.14
N GLY A 362 -3.73 14.56 25.98
CA GLY A 362 -5.08 15.10 25.89
C GLY A 362 -6.15 14.05 25.62
N LYS A 363 -7.42 14.37 25.91
CA LYS A 363 -8.60 13.50 25.70
C LYS A 363 -8.78 12.92 24.29
N LYS A 364 -8.11 13.49 23.29
CA LYS A 364 -8.11 13.05 21.89
C LYS A 364 -7.10 11.93 21.63
N ASN A 365 -6.11 11.75 22.49
CA ASN A 365 -5.07 10.76 22.25
C ASN A 365 -5.60 9.32 22.32
N ILE A 366 -5.06 8.45 21.48
CA ILE A 366 -5.45 7.03 21.41
C ILE A 366 -5.35 6.31 22.76
N GLY A 367 -4.34 6.60 23.59
CA GLY A 367 -4.18 5.98 24.90
C GLY A 367 -5.40 6.22 25.80
N ILE A 368 -5.88 7.46 25.88
CA ILE A 368 -7.10 7.80 26.64
C ILE A 368 -8.34 7.25 25.94
N LYS A 369 -8.44 7.35 24.60
CA LYS A 369 -9.59 6.82 23.84
C LYS A 369 -9.75 5.30 23.98
N ALA A 370 -8.65 4.59 24.21
CA ALA A 370 -8.61 3.16 24.48
C ALA A 370 -8.81 2.78 25.96
N GLY A 371 -9.05 3.76 26.84
CA GLY A 371 -9.36 3.54 28.25
C GLY A 371 -8.19 3.69 29.23
N GLY A 372 -7.06 4.25 28.79
CA GLY A 372 -5.93 4.57 29.66
C GLY A 372 -6.34 5.45 30.84
N GLY A 373 -5.95 5.06 32.05
CA GLY A 373 -6.27 5.75 33.30
C GLY A 373 -7.68 5.45 33.83
N VAL A 374 -8.43 4.57 33.15
CA VAL A 374 -9.80 4.19 33.56
C VAL A 374 -9.97 2.67 33.60
N THR A 375 -9.72 2.01 32.47
CA THR A 375 -9.91 0.55 32.31
C THR A 375 -8.62 -0.22 32.13
N ASN A 376 -7.53 0.44 31.72
CA ASN A 376 -6.20 -0.13 31.55
C ASN A 376 -5.13 0.93 31.86
N ASN A 377 -3.88 0.49 31.96
CA ASN A 377 -2.72 1.38 31.96
C ASN A 377 -2.39 1.76 30.51
N ALA A 378 -2.06 3.02 30.27
CA ALA A 378 -1.51 3.46 29.01
C ALA A 378 -0.41 4.48 29.24
N PHE A 379 0.61 4.47 28.40
CA PHE A 379 1.55 5.57 28.28
C PHE A 379 2.01 5.69 26.84
N ILE A 380 2.49 6.88 26.49
CA ILE A 380 3.09 7.16 25.20
C ILE A 380 4.60 7.07 25.38
N LEU A 381 5.25 6.32 24.49
CA LEU A 381 6.70 6.32 24.38
C LEU A 381 7.07 6.90 23.02
N ARG A 382 7.55 8.15 23.05
CA ARG A 382 8.13 8.78 21.87
C ARG A 382 9.60 8.44 21.79
N ILE A 383 10.05 7.97 20.63
CA ILE A 383 11.41 7.49 20.43
C ILE A 383 12.07 8.30 19.31
N SER A 384 13.20 8.91 19.64
CA SER A 384 13.99 9.71 18.70
C SER A 384 14.35 8.93 17.43
N TYR A 385 14.34 9.61 16.28
CA TYR A 385 14.78 9.05 15.01
C TYR A 385 16.24 8.58 15.03
N SER A 386 17.09 9.14 15.90
CA SER A 386 18.43 8.62 16.17
C SER A 386 18.42 7.14 16.58
N VAL A 387 17.36 6.67 17.24
CA VAL A 387 17.17 5.29 17.68
C VAL A 387 16.39 4.48 16.66
N THR A 388 15.19 4.93 16.25
CA THR A 388 14.29 4.14 15.41
C THR A 388 14.78 4.02 13.96
N THR A 389 15.38 5.09 13.43
CA THR A 389 15.69 5.24 12.01
C THR A 389 17.18 5.16 11.72
N TRP A 390 18.01 5.84 12.52
CA TRP A 390 19.44 6.04 12.23
C TRP A 390 20.39 5.14 13.04
N SER A 391 19.91 4.47 14.08
CA SER A 391 20.74 3.56 14.88
C SER A 391 21.30 2.40 14.05
N ASP A 392 22.58 2.11 14.25
CA ASP A 392 23.29 0.94 13.73
C ASP A 392 22.98 -0.34 14.52
N ARG A 393 22.37 -0.22 15.71
CA ARG A 393 22.11 -1.31 16.67
C ARG A 393 20.63 -1.47 17.03
N PRO A 394 19.67 -1.45 16.08
CA PRO A 394 18.25 -1.51 16.40
C PRO A 394 17.87 -2.79 17.16
N ALA A 395 18.36 -3.96 16.73
CA ALA A 395 17.93 -5.23 17.28
C ALA A 395 18.34 -5.41 18.75
N PRO A 396 19.59 -5.13 19.17
CA PRO A 396 19.96 -5.10 20.59
C PRO A 396 19.08 -4.20 21.45
N ILE A 397 18.83 -2.97 20.99
CA ILE A 397 18.00 -2.00 21.71
C ILE A 397 16.60 -2.56 21.89
N ILE A 398 15.96 -3.00 20.80
CA ILE A 398 14.60 -3.57 20.82
C ILE A 398 14.52 -4.79 21.74
N VAL A 399 15.52 -5.68 21.71
CA VAL A 399 15.55 -6.88 22.57
C VAL A 399 15.67 -6.50 24.04
N ASP A 400 16.52 -5.54 24.40
CA ASP A 400 16.65 -5.11 25.79
C ASP A 400 15.42 -4.33 26.26
N MET A 401 14.79 -3.51 25.41
CA MET A 401 13.49 -2.91 25.70
C MET A 401 12.42 -3.99 25.95
N ALA A 402 12.36 -5.02 25.10
CA ALA A 402 11.43 -6.14 25.27
C ALA A 402 11.64 -6.87 26.60
N LYS A 403 12.90 -7.08 27.04
CA LYS A 403 13.21 -7.68 28.34
C LYS A 403 12.67 -6.86 29.49
N VAL A 404 12.95 -5.55 29.53
CA VAL A 404 12.52 -4.67 30.63
C VAL A 404 11.00 -4.56 30.65
N ILE A 405 10.35 -4.35 29.49
CA ILE A 405 8.87 -4.32 29.40
C ILE A 405 8.27 -5.64 29.91
N LYS A 406 8.84 -6.77 29.52
CA LYS A 406 8.33 -8.09 29.91
C LYS A 406 8.50 -8.34 31.41
N GLN A 407 9.67 -8.02 31.96
CA GLN A 407 9.98 -8.18 33.38
C GLN A 407 9.00 -7.42 34.26
N HIS A 408 8.68 -6.17 33.88
CA HIS A 408 7.83 -5.32 34.69
C HIS A 408 6.36 -5.47 34.33
N LEU A 409 5.97 -5.27 33.07
CA LEU A 409 4.57 -5.01 32.69
C LEU A 409 3.76 -6.26 32.33
N GLU A 410 4.43 -7.38 32.09
CA GLU A 410 3.75 -8.64 31.74
C GLU A 410 3.23 -9.37 32.99
N LYS A 411 2.38 -10.40 32.78
CA LYS A 411 1.93 -11.27 33.87
C LYS A 411 3.10 -12.06 34.48
N PRO A 412 3.04 -12.42 35.77
CA PRO A 412 4.10 -13.18 36.43
C PRO A 412 4.52 -14.46 35.70
N GLU A 413 3.58 -15.17 35.06
CA GLU A 413 3.86 -16.40 34.32
C GLU A 413 4.58 -16.16 32.99
N ARG A 414 4.60 -14.92 32.50
CA ARG A 414 5.16 -14.51 31.21
C ARG A 414 6.19 -13.38 31.33
N SER A 415 6.63 -13.05 32.55
CA SER A 415 7.54 -11.94 32.84
C SER A 415 9.01 -12.27 32.54
N THR A 416 9.36 -13.56 32.44
CA THR A 416 10.71 -13.99 32.09
C THR A 416 10.91 -13.93 30.58
N PHE A 417 12.01 -13.33 30.13
CA PHE A 417 12.38 -13.32 28.72
C PHE A 417 12.95 -14.68 28.30
N GLU A 418 12.22 -15.37 27.43
CA GLU A 418 12.60 -16.66 26.89
C GLU A 418 13.05 -16.50 25.43
N ASP A 419 14.22 -17.07 25.09
CA ASP A 419 14.72 -17.08 23.73
C ASP A 419 13.82 -17.97 22.84
N ASN A 420 13.28 -17.41 21.75
CA ASN A 420 12.50 -18.18 20.79
C ASN A 420 13.38 -18.62 19.60
N PRO A 421 13.52 -19.94 19.36
CA PRO A 421 14.32 -20.43 18.25
C PRO A 421 13.92 -19.87 16.88
N SER A 422 12.64 -19.53 16.69
CA SER A 422 12.14 -18.99 15.42
C SER A 422 12.73 -17.63 15.06
N TRP A 423 13.22 -16.86 16.03
CA TRP A 423 13.90 -15.60 15.78
C TRP A 423 15.25 -15.79 15.08
N LYS A 424 15.76 -17.02 15.02
CA LYS A 424 17.00 -17.38 14.32
C LYS A 424 16.74 -17.90 12.90
N ASP A 425 15.48 -18.00 12.49
CA ASP A 425 15.07 -18.55 11.21
C ASP A 425 15.37 -17.62 10.02
N THR A 426 15.87 -18.24 8.96
CA THR A 426 16.05 -17.56 7.67
C THR A 426 14.72 -17.29 6.99
N GLY A 427 14.69 -16.29 6.12
CA GLY A 427 13.55 -15.94 5.28
C GLY A 427 13.56 -14.47 4.91
N CYS A 428 12.48 -14.01 4.29
CA CYS A 428 12.28 -12.59 3.94
C CYS A 428 11.14 -12.02 4.77
N GLY A 429 11.27 -10.75 5.14
CA GLY A 429 10.23 -10.04 5.86
C GLY A 429 9.95 -10.52 7.27
N TYR A 430 8.69 -10.46 7.64
CA TYR A 430 8.23 -10.50 9.02
C TYR A 430 7.64 -11.86 9.39
N GLY A 431 7.29 -12.68 8.40
CA GLY A 431 6.64 -13.95 8.60
C GLY A 431 7.38 -15.19 8.14
N THR A 432 6.63 -16.29 8.13
CA THR A 432 7.10 -17.63 7.75
C THR A 432 7.01 -17.93 6.26
N ASP A 433 6.38 -17.06 5.47
CA ASP A 433 6.22 -17.23 4.01
C ASP A 433 7.58 -17.08 3.31
N LYS A 434 8.30 -18.20 3.16
CA LYS A 434 9.61 -18.27 2.50
C LYS A 434 9.53 -18.20 0.96
N ASN A 435 8.35 -18.44 0.38
CA ASN A 435 8.17 -18.73 -1.05
C ASN A 435 7.14 -17.84 -1.77
N GLN A 436 6.71 -16.72 -1.17
CA GLN A 436 5.93 -15.69 -1.88
C GLN A 436 6.82 -14.52 -2.26
#